data_AF-A0A946QN35-F1
#
_entry.id   AF-A0A946QN35-F1
#
_cell.length_a   1.000
_cell.length_b   1.000
_cell.length_c   1.000
_cell.angle_alpha   90.00
_cell.angle_beta   90.00
_cell.angle_gamma   90.00
#
_symmetry.space_group_name_H-M   'P 1'
#
loop_
_entity.id
_entity.type
_entity.pdbx_description
1 polymer ?
#
loop_
_entity_poly.entity_id
_entity_poly.type
_entity_poly.pdbx_seq_one_letter_code
_entity_poly.pdbx_strand_id
1 'polypeptide(L)'
;MCRWVSVLFIIYFPVLVFGQDPGFSQFFANPLYLNPAFTGTTELPRTVLNYRNQWPQKGATYTTYSISYDQLSKKNNSGFGFQIYRDSELNNIVNTSSASFSYSHHLKLKDLSFITLGLQGGMVLKQFDTSTLVFPSNIDQLSGEVAGGLPINISDEMKVYPDFAVGALGQHNDYFWGASVHHLTRPDESIIEGDQKGNVPIKVTLHAGARSRKLHHGLLSREFTLSPNIIYQQQGNFKQVNLGIYMIEKSFLFGGWYRNNIDVRPDAFIALMGFAVEKFQIGYSFDLTLSKLSNYTYGSHEISLTFFLGKKGRVPIRNKLLIPMI
;
A
#
# COMPACT_ATOMS: atom_id res chain seq x y z
N MET A 1 20.22 -42.67 44.10
CA MET A 1 19.52 -42.42 42.81
C MET A 1 18.46 -41.33 43.05
N CYS A 2 18.87 -40.06 43.06
CA CYS A 2 17.92 -38.94 43.18
C CYS A 2 17.51 -38.51 41.78
N ARG A 3 16.28 -38.83 41.37
CA ARG A 3 15.69 -38.35 40.11
C ARG A 3 15.05 -37.00 40.35
N TRP A 4 15.63 -35.98 39.73
CA TRP A 4 15.03 -34.67 39.54
C TRP A 4 13.86 -34.81 38.54
N VAL A 5 12.66 -34.43 38.94
CA VAL A 5 11.53 -34.26 38.01
C VAL A 5 11.32 -32.75 37.86
N SER A 6 11.92 -32.19 36.83
CA SER A 6 11.67 -30.80 36.41
C SER A 6 10.38 -30.78 35.61
N VAL A 7 9.30 -30.26 36.20
CA VAL A 7 8.03 -30.03 35.49
C VAL A 7 8.19 -28.77 34.63
N LEU A 8 8.21 -28.95 33.31
CA LEU A 8 8.27 -27.86 32.35
C LEU A 8 6.84 -27.29 32.16
N PHE A 9 6.55 -26.15 32.77
CA PHE A 9 5.31 -25.42 32.56
C PHE A 9 5.39 -24.66 31.23
N ILE A 10 4.83 -25.22 30.15
CA ILE A 10 4.69 -24.52 28.88
C ILE A 10 3.48 -23.59 29.00
N ILE A 11 3.74 -22.32 29.31
CA ILE A 11 2.73 -21.26 29.26
C ILE A 11 2.53 -20.89 27.79
N TYR A 12 1.41 -21.32 27.21
CA TYR A 12 0.93 -20.82 25.93
C TYR A 12 0.47 -19.36 26.11
N PHE A 13 1.24 -18.40 25.60
CA PHE A 13 0.76 -17.03 25.41
C PHE A 13 -0.09 -16.98 24.14
N PRO A 14 -1.33 -16.43 24.18
CA PRO A 14 -2.06 -16.12 22.95
C PRO A 14 -1.32 -15.00 22.23
N VAL A 15 -0.75 -15.32 21.06
CA VAL A 15 -0.19 -14.30 20.16
C VAL A 15 -1.38 -13.57 19.53
N LEU A 16 -1.61 -12.33 19.94
CA LEU A 16 -2.49 -11.44 19.21
C LEU A 16 -1.85 -11.17 17.84
N VAL A 17 -2.43 -11.75 16.80
CA VAL A 17 -2.04 -11.49 15.41
C VAL A 17 -2.77 -10.24 14.96
N PHE A 18 -2.03 -9.19 14.61
CA PHE A 18 -2.60 -7.99 14.00
C PHE A 18 -2.57 -8.15 12.48
N GLY A 19 -3.72 -7.95 11.83
CA GLY A 19 -3.81 -7.88 10.37
C GLY A 19 -3.11 -6.64 9.82
N GLN A 20 -2.62 -6.75 8.58
CA GLN A 20 -1.98 -5.65 7.85
C GLN A 20 -2.82 -5.31 6.63
N ASP A 21 -2.76 -4.06 6.20
CA ASP A 21 -3.39 -3.66 4.95
C ASP A 21 -2.58 -4.13 3.73
N PRO A 22 -3.20 -4.24 2.53
CA PRO A 22 -2.50 -4.63 1.32
C PRO A 22 -1.34 -3.69 0.97
N GLY A 23 -0.12 -4.24 0.89
CA GLY A 23 1.06 -3.51 0.48
C GLY A 23 1.23 -3.44 -1.04
N PHE A 24 1.44 -2.24 -1.58
CA PHE A 24 1.82 -2.03 -2.99
C PHE A 24 3.35 -1.90 -3.14
N SER A 25 3.87 -2.28 -4.30
CA SER A 25 5.28 -2.11 -4.67
C SER A 25 5.52 -0.87 -5.52
N GLN A 26 4.49 -0.38 -6.22
CA GLN A 26 4.58 0.84 -7.01
C GLN A 26 4.01 2.03 -6.25
N PHE A 27 4.76 2.53 -5.27
CA PHE A 27 4.33 3.68 -4.44
C PHE A 27 3.97 4.94 -5.26
N PHE A 28 4.62 5.16 -6.42
CA PHE A 28 4.26 6.27 -7.31
C PHE A 28 2.92 6.06 -8.03
N ALA A 29 2.51 4.82 -8.24
CA ALA A 29 1.30 4.46 -8.98
C ALA A 29 0.08 4.36 -8.06
N ASN A 30 0.28 4.31 -6.74
CA ASN A 30 -0.82 4.40 -5.79
C ASN A 30 -0.59 5.46 -4.69
N PRO A 31 -0.50 6.74 -5.07
CA PRO A 31 -0.12 7.80 -4.12
C PRO A 31 -1.24 8.14 -3.14
N LEU A 32 -2.52 8.02 -3.54
CA LEU A 32 -3.65 8.27 -2.63
C LEU A 32 -3.71 7.25 -1.49
N TYR A 33 -3.35 5.99 -1.78
CA TYR A 33 -3.24 4.95 -0.76
C TYR A 33 -2.10 5.23 0.23
N LEU A 34 -0.98 5.75 -0.26
CA LEU A 34 0.17 6.09 0.58
C LEU A 34 -0.13 7.27 1.51
N ASN A 35 -0.63 8.38 0.96
CA ASN A 35 -0.91 9.60 1.71
C ASN A 35 -2.00 10.44 1.03
N PRO A 36 -3.12 10.75 1.71
CA PRO A 36 -4.19 11.56 1.12
C PRO A 36 -3.75 13.01 0.80
N ALA A 37 -2.63 13.49 1.35
CA ALA A 37 -2.05 14.77 0.93
C ALA A 37 -1.51 14.75 -0.52
N PHE A 38 -1.38 13.59 -1.16
CA PHE A 38 -1.03 13.50 -2.58
C PHE A 38 -2.17 13.80 -3.55
N THR A 39 -3.41 13.96 -3.06
CA THR A 39 -4.55 14.33 -3.90
C THR A 39 -4.32 15.68 -4.58
N GLY A 40 -4.55 15.76 -5.90
CA GLY A 40 -4.45 17.02 -6.65
C GLY A 40 -3.03 17.58 -6.71
N THR A 41 -2.02 16.74 -6.51
CA THR A 41 -0.61 17.15 -6.64
C THR A 41 -0.16 17.24 -8.09
N THR A 42 -0.92 16.62 -9.00
CA THR A 42 -0.72 16.71 -10.45
C THR A 42 -1.45 17.90 -11.05
N GLU A 43 -0.89 18.47 -12.12
CA GLU A 43 -1.54 19.56 -12.85
C GLU A 43 -2.76 19.07 -13.62
N LEU A 44 -2.64 17.88 -14.22
CA LEU A 44 -3.72 17.22 -14.95
C LEU A 44 -4.45 16.26 -14.01
N PRO A 45 -5.79 16.14 -14.13
CA PRO A 45 -6.49 15.04 -13.52
C PRO A 45 -5.88 13.71 -13.97
N ARG A 46 -5.70 12.79 -13.02
CA ARG A 46 -5.15 11.46 -13.29
C ARG A 46 -6.10 10.38 -12.83
N THR A 47 -6.17 9.31 -13.61
CA THR A 47 -6.78 8.04 -13.23
C THR A 47 -5.68 7.00 -13.17
N VAL A 48 -5.60 6.23 -12.10
CA VAL A 48 -4.64 5.12 -11.98
C VAL A 48 -5.36 3.83 -11.68
N LEU A 49 -5.00 2.79 -12.42
CA LEU A 49 -5.42 1.41 -12.22
C LEU A 49 -4.19 0.63 -11.78
N ASN A 50 -4.32 -0.15 -10.71
CA ASN A 50 -3.27 -1.03 -10.23
C ASN A 50 -3.84 -2.43 -10.05
N TYR A 51 -3.08 -3.42 -10.48
CA TYR A 51 -3.33 -4.83 -10.25
C TYR A 51 -2.08 -5.44 -9.64
N ARG A 52 -2.24 -6.10 -8.49
CA ARG A 52 -1.16 -6.81 -7.80
C ARG A 52 -1.58 -8.25 -7.55
N ASN A 53 -0.68 -9.17 -7.85
CA ASN A 53 -0.81 -10.59 -7.58
C ASN A 53 0.42 -11.05 -6.79
N GLN A 54 0.21 -11.43 -5.54
CA GLN A 54 1.26 -11.87 -4.64
C GLN A 54 1.14 -13.37 -4.37
N TRP A 55 2.25 -14.05 -4.67
CA TRP A 55 2.45 -15.49 -4.45
C TRP A 55 1.50 -16.41 -5.23
N PRO A 56 1.44 -16.30 -6.58
CA PRO A 56 0.45 -16.97 -7.42
C PRO A 56 0.43 -18.51 -7.32
N GLN A 57 1.55 -19.15 -6.97
CA GLN A 57 1.67 -20.62 -6.96
C GLN A 57 1.36 -21.27 -5.61
N LYS A 58 1.09 -20.49 -4.56
CA LYS A 58 0.83 -21.03 -3.21
C LYS A 58 -0.56 -21.65 -3.06
N GLY A 59 -1.44 -21.52 -4.06
CA GLY A 59 -2.85 -21.86 -3.93
C GLY A 59 -3.50 -21.11 -2.76
N ALA A 60 -2.96 -19.95 -2.39
CA ALA A 60 -3.43 -19.03 -1.36
C ALA A 60 -2.91 -17.65 -1.76
N THR A 61 -3.34 -17.23 -2.94
CA THR A 61 -2.85 -16.03 -3.64
C THR A 61 -3.51 -14.79 -3.05
N TYR A 62 -2.76 -13.72 -2.90
CA TYR A 62 -3.27 -12.41 -2.53
C TYR A 62 -3.42 -11.59 -3.81
N THR A 63 -4.63 -11.12 -4.09
CA THR A 63 -4.92 -10.36 -5.31
C THR A 63 -5.57 -9.03 -4.96
N THR A 64 -4.89 -7.94 -5.32
CA THR A 64 -5.36 -6.58 -5.04
C THR A 64 -5.62 -5.82 -6.34
N TYR A 65 -6.79 -5.19 -6.43
CA TYR A 65 -7.16 -4.26 -7.48
C TYR A 65 -7.36 -2.89 -6.87
N SER A 66 -6.81 -1.83 -7.47
CA SER A 66 -7.05 -0.46 -7.02
C SER A 66 -7.31 0.46 -8.20
N ILE A 67 -8.32 1.32 -8.05
CA ILE A 67 -8.67 2.39 -8.99
C ILE A 67 -8.68 3.69 -8.20
N SER A 68 -7.94 4.68 -8.68
CA SER A 68 -7.91 6.00 -8.06
C SER A 68 -8.06 7.09 -9.10
N TYR A 69 -8.76 8.15 -8.75
CA TYR A 69 -8.83 9.37 -9.54
C TYR A 69 -8.55 10.58 -8.65
N ASP A 70 -7.75 11.53 -9.12
CA ASP A 70 -7.63 12.83 -8.46
C ASP A 70 -7.41 13.97 -9.44
N GLN A 71 -7.83 15.16 -9.00
CA GLN A 71 -7.77 16.39 -9.77
C GLN A 71 -7.43 17.58 -8.88
N LEU A 72 -6.72 18.55 -9.45
CA LEU A 72 -6.45 19.84 -8.82
C LEU A 72 -7.51 20.88 -9.22
N SER A 73 -8.19 21.44 -8.22
CA SER A 73 -9.00 22.64 -8.39
C SER A 73 -8.15 23.90 -8.20
N LYS A 74 -7.87 24.57 -9.31
CA LYS A 74 -7.01 25.75 -9.38
C LYS A 74 -7.59 26.96 -8.63
N LYS A 75 -8.93 27.09 -8.57
CA LYS A 75 -9.60 28.24 -7.97
C LYS A 75 -9.40 28.32 -6.46
N ASN A 76 -9.37 27.16 -5.80
CA ASN A 76 -9.34 27.05 -4.34
C ASN A 76 -8.01 26.52 -3.80
N ASN A 77 -7.02 26.27 -4.67
CA ASN A 77 -5.79 25.56 -4.33
C ASN A 77 -6.04 24.25 -3.58
N SER A 78 -7.05 23.49 -4.02
CA SER A 78 -7.47 22.25 -3.36
C SER A 78 -7.49 21.09 -4.33
N GLY A 79 -7.14 19.89 -3.84
CA GLY A 79 -7.26 18.64 -4.56
C GLY A 79 -8.50 17.87 -4.14
N PHE A 80 -9.10 17.17 -5.09
CA PHE A 80 -10.19 16.24 -4.83
C PHE A 80 -9.83 14.90 -5.48
N GLY A 81 -10.10 13.81 -4.79
CA GLY A 81 -9.87 12.48 -5.33
C GLY A 81 -10.75 11.44 -4.68
N PHE A 82 -10.85 10.31 -5.36
CA PHE A 82 -11.47 9.12 -4.81
C PHE A 82 -10.56 7.92 -5.09
N GLN A 83 -10.67 6.91 -4.24
CA GLN A 83 -10.01 5.64 -4.41
C GLN A 83 -10.95 4.51 -4.03
N ILE A 84 -11.00 3.49 -4.87
CA ILE A 84 -11.59 2.20 -4.54
C ILE A 84 -10.51 1.15 -4.68
N TYR A 85 -10.41 0.25 -3.71
CA TYR A 85 -9.63 -0.95 -3.87
C TYR A 85 -10.39 -2.17 -3.37
N ARG A 86 -10.06 -3.32 -3.94
CA ARG A 86 -10.52 -4.62 -3.50
C ARG A 86 -9.30 -5.51 -3.32
N ASP A 87 -9.17 -6.08 -2.14
CA ASP A 87 -8.17 -7.08 -1.82
C ASP A 87 -8.86 -8.41 -1.54
N SER A 88 -8.31 -9.47 -2.13
CA SER A 88 -8.74 -10.84 -1.90
C SER A 88 -7.56 -11.62 -1.33
N GLU A 89 -7.76 -12.17 -0.14
CA GLU A 89 -6.76 -12.91 0.61
C GLU A 89 -7.15 -14.39 0.71
N LEU A 90 -6.14 -15.28 0.73
CA LEU A 90 -6.31 -16.73 0.90
C LEU A 90 -7.41 -17.33 -0.02
N ASN A 91 -7.30 -17.17 -1.34
CA ASN A 91 -8.29 -17.68 -2.31
C ASN A 91 -9.72 -17.16 -2.08
N ASN A 92 -9.90 -15.86 -1.83
CA ASN A 92 -11.19 -15.22 -1.59
C ASN A 92 -11.86 -15.58 -0.25
N ILE A 93 -11.18 -16.23 0.70
CA ILE A 93 -11.71 -16.46 2.06
C ILE A 93 -11.96 -15.11 2.75
N VAL A 94 -11.05 -14.15 2.59
CA VAL A 94 -11.25 -12.79 3.10
C VAL A 94 -11.24 -11.83 1.93
N ASN A 95 -12.30 -11.06 1.79
CA ASN A 95 -12.41 -10.01 0.78
C ASN A 95 -12.60 -8.66 1.46
N THR A 96 -11.68 -7.74 1.21
CA THR A 96 -11.73 -6.38 1.73
C THR A 96 -11.97 -5.43 0.57
N SER A 97 -13.11 -4.73 0.55
CA SER A 97 -13.42 -3.67 -0.39
C SER A 97 -13.45 -2.33 0.33
N SER A 98 -12.72 -1.34 -0.17
CA SER A 98 -12.69 -0.01 0.42
C SER A 98 -13.03 1.03 -0.64
N ALA A 99 -13.83 2.01 -0.26
CA ALA A 99 -14.14 3.18 -1.05
C ALA A 99 -13.88 4.42 -0.21
N SER A 100 -13.01 5.31 -0.68
CA SER A 100 -12.62 6.51 0.04
C SER A 100 -12.61 7.73 -0.85
N PHE A 101 -12.92 8.87 -0.24
CA PHE A 101 -12.79 10.19 -0.82
C PHE A 101 -11.67 10.93 -0.11
N SER A 102 -10.86 11.66 -0.87
CA SER A 102 -9.75 12.46 -0.35
C SER A 102 -9.91 13.91 -0.76
N TYR A 103 -9.67 14.80 0.19
CA TYR A 103 -9.58 16.24 -0.01
C TYR A 103 -8.22 16.71 0.43
N SER A 104 -7.57 17.54 -0.38
CA SER A 104 -6.32 18.18 0.00
C SER A 104 -6.38 19.69 -0.18
N HIS A 105 -5.60 20.41 0.61
CA HIS A 105 -5.42 21.84 0.47
C HIS A 105 -3.93 22.18 0.40
N HIS A 106 -3.56 22.98 -0.60
CA HIS A 106 -2.17 23.27 -0.94
C HIS A 106 -1.81 24.70 -0.54
N LEU A 107 -0.93 24.81 0.45
CA LEU A 107 -0.42 26.06 1.01
C LEU A 107 0.94 26.39 0.39
N LYS A 108 1.05 27.55 -0.26
CA LYS A 108 2.35 28.10 -0.69
C LYS A 108 2.93 28.92 0.46
N LEU A 109 4.09 28.51 0.98
CA LEU A 109 4.76 29.24 2.06
C LEU A 109 5.66 30.36 1.51
N LYS A 110 6.51 30.00 0.55
CA LYS A 110 7.48 30.87 -0.12
C LYS A 110 7.66 30.38 -1.56
N ASP A 111 8.56 31.02 -2.31
CA ASP A 111 8.99 30.48 -3.59
C ASP A 111 9.64 29.11 -3.39
N LEU A 112 9.24 28.15 -4.24
CA LEU A 112 9.68 26.75 -4.22
C LEU A 112 9.31 25.94 -2.97
N SER A 113 8.55 26.48 -2.01
CA SER A 113 8.19 25.81 -0.76
C SER A 113 6.68 25.65 -0.60
N PHE A 114 6.22 24.41 -0.49
CA PHE A 114 4.80 24.07 -0.42
C PHE A 114 4.53 23.09 0.72
N ILE A 115 3.38 23.27 1.36
CA ILE A 115 2.81 22.28 2.28
C ILE A 115 1.43 21.91 1.76
N THR A 116 1.14 20.63 1.69
CA THR A 116 -0.20 20.11 1.38
C THR A 116 -0.70 19.34 2.59
N LEU A 117 -1.93 19.65 3.00
CA LEU A 117 -2.63 18.90 4.04
C LEU A 117 -3.76 18.11 3.37
N GLY A 118 -3.90 16.85 3.73
CA GLY A 118 -4.87 15.92 3.17
C GLY A 118 -5.75 15.31 4.25
N LEU A 119 -7.03 15.15 3.93
CA LEU A 119 -8.02 14.44 4.70
C LEU A 119 -8.61 13.36 3.80
N GLN A 120 -8.90 12.20 4.36
CA GLN A 120 -9.58 11.11 3.67
C GLN A 120 -10.63 10.50 4.58
N GLY A 121 -11.78 10.22 4.00
CA GLY A 121 -12.88 9.53 4.66
C GLY A 121 -13.46 8.52 3.70
N GLY A 122 -13.79 7.34 4.21
CA GLY A 122 -14.29 6.24 3.40
C GLY A 122 -15.05 5.22 4.21
N MET A 123 -15.45 4.16 3.52
CA MET A 123 -16.07 2.99 4.10
C MET A 123 -15.31 1.76 3.64
N VAL A 124 -15.12 0.84 4.57
CA VAL A 124 -14.53 -0.47 4.31
C VAL A 124 -15.59 -1.53 4.56
N LEU A 125 -15.69 -2.45 3.62
CA LEU A 125 -16.50 -3.64 3.65
C LEU A 125 -15.55 -4.83 3.70
N LYS A 126 -15.60 -5.60 4.78
CA LYS A 126 -14.83 -6.82 4.95
C LYS A 126 -15.78 -8.01 4.97
N GLN A 127 -15.52 -8.99 4.11
CA GLN A 127 -16.34 -10.18 3.95
C GLN A 127 -15.48 -11.42 4.21
N PHE A 128 -16.06 -12.39 4.91
CA PHE A 128 -15.42 -13.63 5.30
C PHE A 128 -16.26 -14.79 4.78
N ASP A 129 -15.73 -15.54 3.83
CA ASP A 129 -16.35 -16.75 3.32
C ASP A 129 -15.81 -17.96 4.06
N THR A 130 -16.61 -18.45 5.00
CA THR A 130 -16.25 -19.60 5.84
C THR A 130 -16.74 -20.94 5.29
N SER A 131 -17.46 -20.93 4.17
CA SER A 131 -18.02 -22.16 3.56
C SER A 131 -16.95 -23.14 3.08
N THR A 132 -15.74 -22.63 2.80
CA THR A 132 -14.60 -23.40 2.28
C THR A 132 -13.60 -23.81 3.37
N LEU A 133 -13.81 -23.37 4.62
CA LEU A 133 -12.90 -23.67 5.72
C LEU A 133 -13.16 -25.08 6.27
N VAL A 134 -12.12 -25.90 6.28
CA VAL A 134 -12.14 -27.23 6.92
C VAL A 134 -11.21 -27.19 8.12
N PHE A 135 -11.76 -27.40 9.31
CA PHE A 135 -10.98 -27.47 10.55
C PHE A 135 -10.57 -28.91 10.84
N PRO A 136 -9.45 -29.16 11.55
CA PRO A 136 -9.07 -30.50 11.98
C PRO A 136 -10.16 -31.20 12.79
N SER A 137 -11.01 -30.45 13.51
CA SER A 137 -12.17 -30.98 14.24
C SER A 137 -13.30 -31.46 13.35
N ASN A 138 -13.32 -31.06 12.07
CA ASN A 138 -14.32 -31.50 11.10
C ASN A 138 -13.91 -32.80 10.40
N ILE A 139 -12.70 -33.32 10.63
CA ILE A 139 -12.21 -34.52 9.97
C ILE A 139 -12.32 -35.69 10.95
N ASP A 140 -13.15 -36.68 10.63
CA ASP A 140 -13.19 -37.92 11.39
C ASP A 140 -11.85 -38.65 11.26
N GLN A 141 -11.21 -38.96 12.38
CA GLN A 141 -9.85 -39.53 12.40
C GLN A 141 -9.79 -40.97 11.88
N LEU A 142 -10.93 -41.68 11.82
CA LEU A 142 -11.00 -43.08 11.44
C LEU A 142 -11.47 -43.26 9.99
N SER A 143 -12.47 -42.50 9.56
CA SER A 143 -13.03 -42.55 8.20
C SER A 143 -12.42 -41.53 7.24
N GLY A 144 -11.83 -40.45 7.75
CA GLY A 144 -11.35 -39.33 6.94
C GLY A 144 -12.47 -38.47 6.33
N GLU A 145 -13.73 -38.73 6.69
CA GLU A 145 -14.86 -37.94 6.23
C GLU A 145 -14.86 -36.55 6.88
N VAL A 146 -15.19 -35.53 6.09
CA VAL A 146 -15.35 -34.16 6.58
C VAL A 146 -16.81 -33.97 7.01
N ALA A 147 -17.06 -33.91 8.32
CA ALA A 147 -18.36 -33.69 8.91
C ALA A 147 -18.27 -32.72 10.11
N GLY A 148 -19.20 -31.76 10.18
CA GLY A 148 -19.30 -30.79 11.28
C GLY A 148 -19.34 -29.34 10.81
N GLY A 149 -19.73 -28.44 11.72
CA GLY A 149 -19.76 -26.99 11.49
C GLY A 149 -18.48 -26.30 11.97
N LEU A 150 -18.44 -24.97 11.83
CA LEU A 150 -17.33 -24.16 12.33
C LEU A 150 -17.21 -24.32 13.86
N PRO A 151 -16.00 -24.44 14.41
CA PRO A 151 -15.78 -24.56 15.86
C PRO A 151 -16.02 -23.25 16.62
N ILE A 152 -16.41 -22.17 15.93
CA ILE A 152 -16.63 -20.83 16.46
C ILE A 152 -17.98 -20.29 15.96
N ASN A 153 -18.66 -19.52 16.82
CA ASN A 153 -19.84 -18.76 16.41
C ASN A 153 -19.38 -17.50 15.67
N ILE A 154 -19.75 -17.39 14.40
CA ILE A 154 -19.52 -16.21 13.58
C ILE A 154 -20.73 -15.31 13.70
N SER A 155 -20.53 -14.09 14.17
CA SER A 155 -21.62 -13.12 14.37
C SER A 155 -22.02 -12.42 13.07
N ASP A 156 -21.04 -12.15 12.21
CA ASP A 156 -21.24 -11.45 10.93
C ASP A 156 -20.17 -11.90 9.93
N GLU A 157 -20.60 -12.53 8.85
CA GLU A 157 -19.73 -12.82 7.69
C GLU A 157 -19.39 -11.54 6.89
N MET A 158 -20.09 -10.43 7.17
CA MET A 158 -19.90 -9.14 6.52
C MET A 158 -19.83 -8.00 7.55
N LYS A 159 -18.71 -7.29 7.58
CA LYS A 159 -18.51 -6.09 8.41
C LYS A 159 -18.37 -4.85 7.56
N VAL A 160 -19.09 -3.79 7.93
CA VAL A 160 -18.97 -2.47 7.31
C VAL A 160 -18.60 -1.46 8.39
N TYR A 161 -17.55 -0.70 8.16
CA TYR A 161 -17.11 0.34 9.07
C TYR A 161 -16.59 1.58 8.35
N PRO A 162 -16.78 2.78 8.93
CA PRO A 162 -16.16 3.98 8.41
C PRO A 162 -14.67 4.01 8.74
N ASP A 163 -13.87 4.55 7.82
CA ASP A 163 -12.43 4.70 7.98
C ASP A 163 -11.99 6.12 7.63
N PHE A 164 -11.03 6.65 8.38
CA PHE A 164 -10.56 8.01 8.25
C PHE A 164 -9.04 8.07 8.31
N ALA A 165 -8.47 8.93 7.46
CA ALA A 165 -7.05 9.17 7.39
C ALA A 165 -6.73 10.65 7.23
N VAL A 166 -5.56 11.03 7.71
CA VAL A 166 -5.00 12.38 7.56
C VAL A 166 -3.59 12.29 7.03
N GLY A 167 -3.16 13.35 6.35
CA GLY A 167 -1.87 13.39 5.71
C GLY A 167 -1.30 14.80 5.61
N ALA A 168 0.02 14.89 5.61
CA ALA A 168 0.76 16.10 5.32
C ALA A 168 1.89 15.78 4.33
N LEU A 169 2.18 16.73 3.47
CA LEU A 169 3.24 16.64 2.47
C LEU A 169 3.94 17.99 2.36
N GLY A 170 5.22 18.01 2.67
CA GLY A 170 6.10 19.15 2.46
C GLY A 170 6.94 18.97 1.21
N GLN A 171 7.20 20.08 0.53
CA GLN A 171 8.13 20.12 -0.58
C GLN A 171 8.95 21.40 -0.52
N HIS A 172 10.24 21.26 -0.76
CA HIS A 172 11.15 22.38 -0.98
C HIS A 172 12.06 22.08 -2.17
N ASN A 173 11.94 22.87 -3.23
CA ASN A 173 12.69 22.68 -4.48
C ASN A 173 12.53 21.26 -5.04
N ASP A 174 13.60 20.47 -5.08
CA ASP A 174 13.62 19.09 -5.58
C ASP A 174 13.49 18.03 -4.47
N TYR A 175 13.27 18.43 -3.22
CA TYR A 175 13.09 17.55 -2.08
C TYR A 175 11.62 17.51 -1.66
N PHE A 176 11.15 16.34 -1.25
CA PHE A 176 9.81 16.16 -0.70
C PHE A 176 9.85 15.22 0.50
N TRP A 177 8.89 15.41 1.40
CA TRP A 177 8.69 14.59 2.58
C TRP A 177 7.23 14.63 2.98
N GLY A 178 6.73 13.58 3.61
CA GLY A 178 5.36 13.53 4.05
C GLY A 178 5.13 12.48 5.11
N ALA A 179 3.99 12.62 5.76
CA ALA A 179 3.52 11.73 6.79
C ALA A 179 2.01 11.53 6.59
N SER A 180 1.52 10.32 6.86
CA SER A 180 0.10 10.02 6.89
C SER A 180 -0.22 9.06 8.02
N VAL A 181 -1.44 9.18 8.52
CA VAL A 181 -2.00 8.34 9.58
C VAL A 181 -3.36 7.86 9.09
N HIS A 182 -3.51 6.55 8.96
CA HIS A 182 -4.74 5.86 8.57
C HIS A 182 -5.36 5.13 9.78
N HIS A 183 -6.63 4.76 9.67
CA HIS A 183 -7.41 4.09 10.73
C HIS A 183 -7.52 4.89 12.03
N LEU A 184 -7.77 6.19 11.91
CA LEU A 184 -7.87 7.09 13.06
C LEU A 184 -8.94 6.66 14.07
N THR A 185 -10.05 6.10 13.59
CA THR A 185 -11.16 5.64 14.42
C THR A 185 -10.95 4.24 15.00
N ARG A 186 -9.89 3.52 14.59
CA ARG A 186 -9.60 2.13 15.00
C ARG A 186 -10.85 1.24 15.01
N PRO A 187 -11.56 1.15 13.87
CA PRO A 187 -12.82 0.43 13.79
C PRO A 187 -12.63 -1.05 14.16
N ASP A 188 -13.70 -1.66 14.67
CA ASP A 188 -13.71 -3.09 15.00
C ASP A 188 -13.99 -3.91 13.72
N GLU A 189 -13.09 -4.84 13.42
CA GLU A 189 -13.19 -5.76 12.29
C GLU A 189 -13.36 -7.22 12.74
N SER A 190 -13.64 -7.47 14.03
CA SER A 190 -13.84 -8.83 14.55
C SER A 190 -15.09 -9.50 13.97
N ILE A 191 -14.97 -10.78 13.61
CA ILE A 191 -16.07 -11.63 13.13
C ILE A 191 -16.60 -12.61 14.18
N ILE A 192 -15.91 -12.70 15.32
CA ILE A 192 -16.22 -13.67 16.37
C ILE A 192 -17.14 -12.99 17.39
N GLU A 193 -18.20 -13.71 17.78
CA GLU A 193 -19.13 -13.26 18.80
C GLU A 193 -18.46 -13.22 20.20
N GLY A 194 -18.46 -12.05 20.87
CA GLY A 194 -17.93 -11.88 22.23
C GLY A 194 -17.20 -10.56 22.48
N ASP A 195 -16.55 -10.42 23.64
CA ASP A 195 -15.80 -9.21 24.05
C ASP A 195 -14.42 -9.05 23.37
N GLN A 196 -14.07 -9.97 22.47
CA GLN A 196 -12.79 -9.95 21.74
C GLN A 196 -12.88 -9.00 20.55
N LYS A 197 -12.76 -7.69 20.84
CA LYS A 197 -12.72 -6.65 19.81
C LYS A 197 -11.41 -6.71 19.03
N GLY A 198 -11.54 -6.81 17.71
CA GLY A 198 -10.44 -6.85 16.76
C GLY A 198 -10.29 -5.47 16.14
N ASN A 199 -9.76 -4.51 16.90
CA ASN A 199 -9.66 -3.15 16.38
C ASN A 199 -8.54 -3.06 15.34
N VAL A 200 -8.84 -2.48 14.19
CA VAL A 200 -7.84 -2.16 13.17
C VAL A 200 -6.79 -1.23 13.80
N PRO A 201 -5.51 -1.63 13.82
CA PRO A 201 -4.46 -0.80 14.38
C PRO A 201 -4.21 0.42 13.48
N ILE A 202 -3.86 1.55 14.12
CA ILE A 202 -3.45 2.77 13.40
C ILE A 202 -2.23 2.45 12.53
N LYS A 203 -2.28 2.89 11.27
CA LYS A 203 -1.17 2.79 10.32
C LYS A 203 -0.52 4.16 10.12
N VAL A 204 0.74 4.28 10.52
CA VAL A 204 1.56 5.48 10.32
C VAL A 204 2.52 5.24 9.17
N THR A 205 2.55 6.17 8.20
CA THR A 205 3.49 6.13 7.08
C THR A 205 4.29 7.43 7.06
N LEU A 206 5.61 7.31 7.00
CA LEU A 206 6.54 8.41 6.75
C LEU A 206 7.22 8.17 5.41
N HIS A 207 7.39 9.18 4.59
CA HIS A 207 8.11 9.06 3.32
C HIS A 207 8.88 10.31 3.01
N ALA A 208 10.00 10.15 2.33
CA ALA A 208 10.81 11.26 1.84
C ALA A 208 11.54 10.86 0.56
N GLY A 209 11.88 11.85 -0.24
CA GLY A 209 12.63 11.64 -1.46
C GLY A 209 13.21 12.91 -2.03
N ALA A 210 14.08 12.75 -3.02
CA ALA A 210 14.69 13.84 -3.75
C ALA A 210 14.61 13.58 -5.25
N ARG A 211 14.80 14.63 -6.06
CA ARG A 211 14.91 14.52 -7.51
C ARG A 211 16.12 15.27 -8.03
N SER A 212 17.19 14.56 -8.38
CA SER A 212 18.31 15.17 -9.11
C SER A 212 17.96 15.22 -10.60
N ARG A 213 17.99 16.42 -11.21
CA ARG A 213 17.61 16.63 -12.63
C ARG A 213 18.79 16.80 -13.59
N LYS A 214 20.03 16.79 -13.09
CA LYS A 214 21.21 17.18 -13.88
C LYS A 214 22.45 16.39 -13.46
N LEU A 215 22.50 15.10 -13.77
CA LEU A 215 23.78 14.39 -13.84
C LEU A 215 24.35 14.62 -15.24
N HIS A 216 25.20 15.64 -15.35
CA HIS A 216 25.91 15.99 -16.59
C HIS A 216 27.35 15.48 -16.46
N HIS A 217 27.71 14.42 -17.19
CA HIS A 217 29.10 14.04 -17.47
C HIS A 217 29.16 13.13 -18.72
N GLY A 218 29.72 13.65 -19.81
CA GLY A 218 30.07 12.87 -21.02
C GLY A 218 29.28 13.19 -22.29
N LEU A 219 29.83 12.78 -23.44
CA LEU A 219 29.44 13.04 -24.86
C LEU A 219 27.97 12.77 -25.25
N LEU A 220 27.13 12.30 -24.31
CA LEU A 220 25.70 12.04 -24.49
C LEU A 220 24.91 13.01 -23.61
N SER A 221 24.70 14.23 -24.11
CA SER A 221 23.83 15.25 -23.48
C SER A 221 22.37 14.78 -23.48
N ARG A 222 21.98 13.99 -22.47
CA ARG A 222 20.61 13.49 -22.28
C ARG A 222 20.13 13.89 -20.89
N GLU A 223 18.90 14.40 -20.80
CA GLU A 223 18.27 14.70 -19.51
C GLU A 223 17.99 13.40 -18.75
N PHE A 224 18.69 13.22 -17.63
CA PHE A 224 18.54 12.06 -16.76
C PHE A 224 18.08 12.52 -15.36
N THR A 225 17.03 11.90 -14.86
CA THR A 225 16.51 12.16 -13.52
C THR A 225 16.78 10.98 -12.62
N LEU A 226 17.39 11.23 -11.45
CA LEU A 226 17.53 10.27 -10.38
C LEU A 226 16.65 10.67 -9.20
N SER A 227 15.88 9.74 -8.66
CA SER A 227 15.02 9.98 -7.50
C SER A 227 15.21 8.91 -6.43
N PRO A 228 16.08 9.13 -5.43
CA PRO A 228 16.12 8.29 -4.25
C PRO A 228 14.92 8.59 -3.35
N ASN A 229 14.36 7.54 -2.75
CA ASN A 229 13.17 7.58 -1.93
C ASN A 229 13.29 6.61 -0.74
N ILE A 230 12.68 6.99 0.37
CA ILE A 230 12.56 6.18 1.57
C ILE A 230 11.13 6.23 2.06
N ILE A 231 10.62 5.09 2.52
CA ILE A 231 9.30 4.96 3.12
C ILE A 231 9.43 4.12 4.38
N TYR A 232 8.92 4.62 5.49
CA TYR A 232 8.74 3.88 6.73
C TYR A 232 7.24 3.70 6.97
N GLN A 233 6.82 2.47 7.25
CA GLN A 233 5.43 2.13 7.55
C GLN A 233 5.38 1.35 8.86
N GLN A 234 4.43 1.71 9.70
CA GLN A 234 4.16 1.01 10.95
C GLN A 234 2.66 0.82 11.12
N GLN A 235 2.23 -0.41 11.36
CA GLN A 235 0.84 -0.77 11.65
C GLN A 235 0.83 -1.82 12.75
N GLY A 236 0.30 -1.44 13.92
CA GLY A 236 0.40 -2.28 15.13
C GLY A 236 1.86 -2.60 15.46
N ASN A 237 2.18 -3.90 15.55
CA ASN A 237 3.53 -4.39 15.79
C ASN A 237 4.38 -4.53 14.52
N PHE A 238 3.79 -4.39 13.34
CA PHE A 238 4.50 -4.52 12.08
C PHE A 238 5.21 -3.21 11.72
N LYS A 239 6.52 -3.29 11.43
CA LYS A 239 7.34 -2.17 10.99
C LYS A 239 8.12 -2.53 9.73
N GLN A 240 8.05 -1.66 8.73
CA GLN A 240 8.66 -1.86 7.43
C GLN A 240 9.38 -0.60 6.97
N VAL A 241 10.59 -0.78 6.44
CA VAL A 241 11.36 0.25 5.74
C VAL A 241 11.53 -0.18 4.29
N ASN A 242 11.15 0.71 3.38
CA ASN A 242 11.41 0.59 1.96
C ASN A 242 12.42 1.66 1.56
N LEU A 243 13.54 1.22 0.97
CA LEU A 243 14.55 2.09 0.37
C LEU A 243 14.49 1.88 -1.13
N GLY A 244 14.42 2.94 -1.91
CA GLY A 244 14.39 2.78 -3.35
C GLY A 244 14.92 3.95 -4.12
N ILE A 245 15.11 3.70 -5.41
CA ILE A 245 15.60 4.68 -6.35
C ILE A 245 14.88 4.50 -7.68
N TYR A 246 14.51 5.63 -8.27
CA TYR A 246 13.99 5.69 -9.63
C TYR A 246 14.98 6.40 -10.53
N MET A 247 15.07 5.91 -11.75
CA MET A 247 15.84 6.46 -12.86
C MET A 247 14.84 6.74 -13.97
N ILE A 248 14.68 8.02 -14.34
CA ILE A 248 13.78 8.45 -15.41
C ILE A 248 14.61 9.04 -16.53
N GLU A 249 14.44 8.47 -17.72
CA GLU A 249 15.06 8.96 -18.94
C GLU A 249 14.02 9.02 -20.07
N LYS A 250 13.70 10.24 -20.51
CA LYS A 250 12.65 10.49 -21.52
C LYS A 250 11.33 9.81 -21.13
N SER A 251 10.91 8.80 -21.90
CA SER A 251 9.69 8.02 -21.70
C SER A 251 9.88 6.79 -20.83
N PHE A 252 11.10 6.44 -20.45
CA PHE A 252 11.38 5.23 -19.68
C PHE A 252 11.62 5.53 -18.20
N LEU A 253 11.10 4.64 -17.35
CA LEU A 253 11.33 4.61 -15.92
C LEU A 253 11.91 3.27 -15.56
N PHE A 254 12.99 3.28 -14.79
CA PHE A 254 13.53 2.11 -14.13
C PHE A 254 13.58 2.38 -12.64
N GLY A 255 13.39 1.35 -11.83
CA GLY A 255 13.47 1.51 -10.39
C GLY A 255 13.90 0.23 -9.70
N GLY A 256 14.51 0.41 -8.54
CA GLY A 256 14.85 -0.66 -7.63
C GLY A 256 14.42 -0.27 -6.22
N TRP A 257 13.76 -1.18 -5.52
CA TRP A 257 13.49 -1.02 -4.09
C TRP A 257 13.98 -2.21 -3.30
N TYR A 258 14.34 -1.95 -2.05
CA TYR A 258 14.62 -2.92 -1.04
C TYR A 258 13.62 -2.74 0.10
N ARG A 259 12.81 -3.77 0.33
CA ARG A 259 11.79 -3.82 1.39
C ARG A 259 12.30 -4.67 2.54
N ASN A 260 12.35 -4.08 3.72
CA ASN A 260 12.86 -4.71 4.93
C ASN A 260 11.84 -4.58 6.06
N ASN A 261 11.45 -5.72 6.64
CA ASN A 261 10.62 -5.75 7.83
C ASN A 261 11.55 -5.81 9.05
N ILE A 262 11.57 -4.73 9.84
CA ILE A 262 12.58 -4.50 10.90
C ILE A 262 12.53 -5.63 11.94
N ASP A 263 11.32 -6.05 12.34
CA ASP A 263 11.13 -6.99 13.43
C ASP A 263 11.19 -8.47 12.99
N VAL A 264 11.14 -8.75 11.68
CA VAL A 264 11.07 -10.12 11.15
C VAL A 264 12.35 -10.44 10.39
N ARG A 265 12.41 -10.07 9.10
CA ARG A 265 13.48 -10.37 8.14
C ARG A 265 13.37 -9.43 6.93
N PRO A 266 14.44 -9.31 6.12
CA PRO A 266 14.33 -8.77 4.77
C PRO A 266 13.18 -9.43 4.00
N ASP A 267 12.33 -8.62 3.38
CA ASP A 267 11.13 -9.12 2.70
C ASP A 267 11.40 -9.37 1.23
N ALA A 268 11.75 -8.32 0.47
CA ALA A 268 11.91 -8.43 -0.98
C ALA A 268 12.84 -7.37 -1.60
N PHE A 269 13.45 -7.71 -2.73
CA PHE A 269 13.91 -6.73 -3.72
C PHE A 269 12.84 -6.54 -4.78
N ILE A 270 12.58 -5.30 -5.18
CA ILE A 270 11.56 -4.96 -6.16
C ILE A 270 12.27 -4.36 -7.35
N ALA A 271 12.16 -5.00 -8.51
CA ALA A 271 12.59 -4.43 -9.78
C ALA A 271 11.39 -3.78 -10.46
N LEU A 272 11.59 -2.60 -11.04
CA LEU A 272 10.53 -1.84 -11.67
C LEU A 272 10.96 -1.32 -13.03
N MET A 273 10.06 -1.43 -14.00
CA MET A 273 10.19 -0.83 -15.32
C MET A 273 8.87 -0.18 -15.71
N GLY A 274 8.93 1.00 -16.30
CA GLY A 274 7.76 1.73 -16.77
C GLY A 274 8.03 2.49 -18.05
N PHE A 275 6.95 2.82 -18.73
CA PHE A 275 6.97 3.56 -19.99
C PHE A 275 5.85 4.58 -19.98
N ALA A 276 6.13 5.81 -20.41
CA ALA A 276 5.17 6.89 -20.48
C ALA A 276 5.20 7.63 -21.83
N VAL A 277 4.00 7.87 -22.35
CA VAL A 277 3.75 8.59 -23.60
C VAL A 277 2.62 9.58 -23.35
N GLU A 278 2.95 10.87 -23.39
CA GLU A 278 2.05 12.03 -23.27
C GLU A 278 1.06 12.02 -22.09
N LYS A 279 0.00 11.21 -22.21
CA LYS A 279 -1.14 11.09 -21.30
C LYS A 279 -1.34 9.67 -20.78
N PHE A 280 -0.43 8.77 -21.10
CA PHE A 280 -0.50 7.37 -20.74
C PHE A 280 0.82 6.95 -20.11
N GLN A 281 0.73 6.16 -19.05
CA GLN A 281 1.88 5.52 -18.43
C GLN A 281 1.51 4.09 -18.05
N ILE A 282 2.43 3.17 -18.29
CA ILE A 282 2.37 1.78 -17.86
C ILE A 282 3.58 1.49 -16.97
N GLY A 283 3.36 0.75 -15.88
CA GLY A 283 4.41 0.31 -14.98
C GLY A 283 4.26 -1.18 -14.70
N TYR A 284 5.37 -1.91 -14.70
CA TYR A 284 5.44 -3.27 -14.21
C TYR A 284 6.52 -3.38 -13.14
N SER A 285 6.21 -4.09 -12.07
CA SER A 285 7.17 -4.40 -11.03
C SER A 285 7.10 -5.85 -10.60
N PHE A 286 8.25 -6.37 -10.23
CA PHE A 286 8.42 -7.73 -9.76
C PHE A 286 9.14 -7.74 -8.41
N ASP A 287 8.49 -8.33 -7.42
CA ASP A 287 9.02 -8.49 -6.07
C ASP A 287 9.68 -9.86 -5.93
N LEU A 288 11.00 -9.86 -5.88
CA LEU A 288 11.83 -11.00 -5.51
C LEU A 288 11.83 -11.15 -3.98
N THR A 289 10.98 -12.05 -3.47
CA THR A 289 10.95 -12.39 -2.04
C THR A 289 12.30 -12.98 -1.60
N LEU A 290 12.88 -12.45 -0.53
CA LEU A 290 14.19 -12.85 0.03
C LEU A 290 14.08 -13.84 1.20
N SER A 291 12.88 -14.01 1.74
CA SER A 291 12.64 -14.95 2.84
C SER A 291 12.67 -16.41 2.36
N LYS A 292 12.65 -17.37 3.29
CA LYS A 292 12.59 -18.82 2.98
C LYS A 292 11.37 -19.21 2.12
N LEU A 293 10.38 -18.33 1.98
CA LEU A 293 9.25 -18.49 1.06
C LEU A 293 9.64 -18.33 -0.43
N SER A 294 10.80 -17.75 -0.74
CA SER A 294 11.25 -17.44 -2.12
C SER A 294 11.13 -18.62 -3.09
N ASN A 295 11.50 -19.83 -2.65
CA ASN A 295 11.48 -21.04 -3.49
C ASN A 295 10.07 -21.53 -3.85
N TYR A 296 9.03 -21.01 -3.20
CA TYR A 296 7.66 -21.52 -3.29
C TYR A 296 6.63 -20.48 -3.73
N THR A 297 7.01 -19.20 -3.79
CA THR A 297 6.07 -18.12 -4.06
C THR A 297 6.09 -17.58 -5.48
N TYR A 298 7.17 -17.80 -6.25
CA TYR A 298 7.38 -17.17 -7.56
C TYR A 298 7.32 -15.63 -7.54
N GLY A 299 7.51 -15.02 -6.36
CA GLY A 299 7.52 -13.57 -6.18
C GLY A 299 6.13 -12.93 -6.19
N SER A 300 6.09 -11.61 -6.40
CA SER A 300 4.84 -10.85 -6.60
C SER A 300 4.93 -10.00 -7.85
N HIS A 301 3.82 -9.91 -8.59
CA HIS A 301 3.72 -9.18 -9.84
C HIS A 301 2.74 -8.02 -9.68
N GLU A 302 3.12 -6.83 -10.13
CA GLU A 302 2.25 -5.67 -10.08
C GLU A 302 2.30 -4.89 -11.40
N ILE A 303 1.12 -4.57 -11.93
CA ILE A 303 0.93 -3.81 -13.16
C ILE A 303 0.15 -2.54 -12.80
N SER A 304 0.61 -1.40 -13.29
CA SER A 304 -0.08 -0.12 -13.17
C SER A 304 -0.33 0.52 -14.52
N LEU A 305 -1.47 1.20 -14.64
CA LEU A 305 -1.85 1.99 -15.79
C LEU A 305 -2.31 3.36 -15.31
N THR A 306 -1.67 4.42 -15.77
CA THR A 306 -2.01 5.81 -15.44
C THR A 306 -2.46 6.55 -16.68
N PHE A 307 -3.58 7.25 -16.58
CA PHE A 307 -4.14 8.10 -17.62
C PHE A 307 -4.23 9.53 -17.13
N PHE A 308 -3.70 10.49 -17.91
CA PHE A 308 -3.83 11.92 -17.64
C PHE A 308 -4.87 12.55 -18.56
N LEU A 309 -5.82 13.28 -17.99
CA LEU A 309 -6.94 13.88 -18.70
C LEU A 309 -6.68 15.38 -18.95
N GLY A 310 -7.19 15.92 -20.06
CA GLY A 310 -7.08 17.34 -20.39
C GLY A 310 -5.79 17.73 -21.12
N LYS A 311 -5.47 19.03 -21.12
CA LYS A 311 -4.28 19.62 -21.77
C LYS A 311 -3.48 20.41 -20.72
N LYS A 312 -2.15 20.31 -20.78
CA LYS A 312 -1.25 21.10 -19.91
C LYS A 312 -1.49 22.59 -20.16
N GLY A 313 -1.59 23.39 -19.11
CA GLY A 313 -1.72 24.84 -19.22
C GLY A 313 -0.46 25.46 -19.80
N ARG A 314 -0.57 26.63 -20.44
CA ARG A 314 0.60 27.39 -20.94
C ARG A 314 1.50 27.91 -19.82
N VAL A 315 0.96 28.09 -18.62
CA VAL A 315 1.69 28.45 -17.40
C VAL A 315 1.65 27.25 -16.46
N PRO A 316 2.79 26.62 -16.12
CA PRO A 316 2.81 25.54 -15.14
C PRO A 316 2.38 26.10 -13.78
N ILE A 317 1.35 25.50 -13.20
CA ILE A 317 0.66 26.05 -12.02
C ILE A 317 1.47 25.89 -10.73
N ARG A 318 2.50 25.04 -10.76
CA ARG A 318 3.40 24.80 -9.63
C ARG A 318 4.80 24.54 -10.18
N ASN A 319 5.81 25.02 -9.47
CA ASN A 319 7.14 24.41 -9.57
C ASN A 319 7.05 23.01 -8.95
N LYS A 320 6.53 22.08 -9.77
CA LYS A 320 6.38 20.63 -9.70
C LYS A 320 6.22 20.04 -8.30
N LEU A 321 5.05 19.50 -7.97
CA LEU A 321 4.91 18.59 -6.84
C LEU A 321 5.40 17.20 -7.27
N LEU A 322 6.56 16.82 -6.72
CA LEU A 322 7.38 15.71 -7.20
C LEU A 322 7.04 14.42 -6.46
N ILE A 323 5.95 13.78 -6.87
CA ILE A 323 5.99 12.32 -6.89
C ILE A 323 6.85 11.96 -8.11
N PRO A 324 7.71 10.93 -8.06
CA PRO A 324 8.31 10.36 -9.25
C PRO A 324 7.21 9.75 -10.13
N MET A 325 6.48 10.61 -10.84
CA MET A 325 5.76 10.25 -12.04
C MET A 325 6.72 10.43 -13.20
N ILE A 326 6.57 9.54 -14.19
CA ILE A 326 7.37 9.55 -15.42
C ILE A 326 7.09 10.85 -16.17
#